data_AF-A0A7C2ZMQ8-F1
#
_entry.id   AF-A0A7C2ZMQ8-F1
#
_cell.length_a   1.000
_cell.length_b   1.000
_cell.length_c   1.000
_cell.angle_alpha   90.00
_cell.angle_beta   90.00
_cell.angle_gamma   90.00
#
_symmetry.space_group_name_H-M   'P 1'
#
loop_
_entity.id
_entity.type
_entity.pdbx_description
1 polymer ?
#
loop_
_entity_poly.entity_id
_entity_poly.type
_entity_poly.pdbx_seq_one_letter_code
_entity_poly.pdbx_strand_id
1 'polypeptide(L)'
;MRRFLVPGLLVLYCVGFCLGRSGAPDDTRRRVGRRIIQLTAPRTTGSVSLEEALAKRRSVRQFSSQALNPDQISQLAWAGQGITERTQGLRTAPSAGATYPITLYFVSADGVFRYRPEEHALEEVANGDVRAAMAGTDGGTMASAPLSIVVTGSAAKVAERFRQEARTYTLLEAGHVTQNILLQAVCLDLGAVPIGGLDKRLVSESCRLARGHDPLYVVAIGYAASQDVQSGQPGDGTSAVTGKRALLIVPSQAYSDEELFGTMRMLEAAGVQLTLAGSRAGVMRGMSGGVVESRVTLNQVRAADFDAVIFIGGYG
;
A
#
# COMPACT_ATOMS: atom_id res chain seq x y z
N MET A 1 58.09 35.37 62.44
CA MET A 1 57.98 34.32 63.49
C MET A 1 56.70 33.51 63.25
N ARG A 2 56.75 32.19 63.54
CA ARG A 2 55.87 31.07 63.10
C ARG A 2 56.07 30.71 61.61
N ARG A 3 56.99 29.85 61.16
CA ARG A 3 57.45 28.46 61.48
C ARG A 3 56.44 27.34 61.16
N PHE A 4 56.74 26.67 60.03
CA PHE A 4 56.68 25.24 59.68
C PHE A 4 55.36 24.46 59.81
N LEU A 5 54.88 23.85 58.71
CA LEU A 5 55.07 22.42 58.44
C LEU A 5 54.57 22.06 57.02
N VAL A 6 55.46 21.49 56.20
CA VAL A 6 55.13 20.67 55.02
C VAL A 6 55.34 19.23 55.44
N PRO A 7 54.35 18.35 55.23
CA PRO A 7 54.57 17.14 54.43
C PRO A 7 53.34 16.88 53.53
N GLY A 8 53.37 16.17 52.42
CA GLY A 8 54.30 15.18 51.91
C GLY A 8 53.66 14.68 50.61
N LEU A 9 54.51 14.50 49.61
CA LEU A 9 54.24 13.99 48.29
C LEU A 9 53.70 12.55 48.38
N LEU A 10 52.54 12.26 47.77
CA LEU A 10 52.08 10.89 47.51
C LEU A 10 51.50 10.82 46.10
N VAL A 11 52.42 10.66 45.14
CA VAL A 11 52.08 10.33 43.75
C VAL A 11 51.77 8.83 43.73
N LEU A 12 50.48 8.50 43.65
CA LEU A 12 50.03 7.12 43.48
C LEU A 12 50.21 6.72 42.01
N TYR A 13 51.25 5.94 41.73
CA TYR A 13 51.50 5.33 40.43
C TYR A 13 50.55 4.14 40.23
N CYS A 14 49.35 4.39 39.71
CA CYS A 14 48.45 3.32 39.27
C CYS A 14 48.89 2.82 37.89
N VAL A 15 49.79 1.83 37.87
CA VAL A 15 50.07 1.00 36.69
C VAL A 15 48.82 0.15 36.44
N GLY A 16 47.94 0.66 35.56
CA GLY A 16 46.80 -0.08 35.04
C GLY A 16 47.29 -1.21 34.15
N PHE A 17 47.26 -2.42 34.70
CA PHE A 17 47.54 -3.70 34.08
C PHE A 17 46.65 -3.90 32.83
N CYS A 18 47.26 -3.92 31.64
CA CYS A 18 46.61 -4.26 30.38
C CYS A 18 46.20 -5.74 30.37
N LEU A 19 45.00 -6.05 30.82
CA LEU A 19 44.35 -7.34 30.55
C LEU A 19 43.57 -7.23 29.25
N GLY A 20 44.06 -7.94 28.24
CA GLY A 20 43.42 -8.10 26.95
C GLY A 20 41.99 -8.57 27.10
N ARG A 21 41.05 -7.79 26.58
CA ARG A 21 39.71 -8.27 26.26
C ARG A 21 39.72 -8.80 24.84
N SER A 22 39.47 -10.10 24.76
CA SER A 22 39.18 -10.90 23.59
C SER A 22 38.32 -10.12 22.59
N GLY A 23 38.72 -10.15 21.32
CA GLY A 23 38.02 -9.51 20.23
C GLY A 23 36.55 -9.86 20.24
N ALA A 24 35.72 -8.82 20.37
CA ALA A 24 34.35 -8.90 19.91
C ALA A 24 34.40 -9.27 18.41
N PRO A 25 33.50 -10.13 17.92
CA PRO A 25 33.43 -10.41 16.50
C PRO A 25 33.22 -9.08 15.77
N ASP A 26 34.17 -8.77 14.90
CA ASP A 26 34.11 -7.69 13.94
C ASP A 26 32.81 -7.88 13.12
N ASP A 27 31.75 -7.18 13.51
CA ASP A 27 30.51 -7.08 12.73
C ASP A 27 30.85 -6.22 11.52
N THR A 28 31.62 -6.80 10.59
CA THR A 28 31.83 -6.32 9.23
C THR A 28 30.52 -6.48 8.45
N ARG A 29 29.42 -5.91 8.96
CA ARG A 29 28.36 -5.42 8.09
C ARG A 29 28.99 -4.33 7.27
N ARG A 30 29.45 -4.72 6.09
CA ARG A 30 29.71 -3.83 4.96
C ARG A 30 28.70 -2.68 5.04
N ARG A 31 29.15 -1.48 5.43
CA ARG A 31 28.37 -0.26 5.21
C ARG A 31 28.33 -0.10 3.70
N VAL A 32 27.34 -0.74 3.07
CA VAL A 32 26.94 -0.44 1.70
C VAL A 32 26.72 1.06 1.69
N GLY A 33 27.50 1.79 0.89
CA GLY A 33 27.29 3.23 0.72
C GLY A 33 25.82 3.44 0.40
N ARG A 34 25.09 4.20 1.23
CA ARG A 34 23.66 4.38 1.06
C ARG A 34 23.43 5.16 -0.22
N ARG A 35 22.94 4.49 -1.25
CA ARG A 35 22.60 5.12 -2.53
C ARG A 35 21.50 6.14 -2.28
N ILE A 36 21.72 7.37 -2.73
CA ILE A 36 20.70 8.43 -2.75
C ILE A 36 20.22 8.59 -4.20
N ILE A 37 18.91 8.53 -4.39
CA ILE A 37 18.24 8.77 -5.67
C ILE A 37 17.54 10.12 -5.55
N GLN A 38 18.03 11.11 -6.29
CA GLN A 38 17.40 12.42 -6.34
C GLN A 38 16.08 12.33 -7.11
N LEU A 39 15.00 12.85 -6.52
CA LEU A 39 13.70 12.89 -7.19
C LEU A 39 13.56 14.16 -8.04
N THR A 40 12.78 14.05 -9.11
CA THR A 40 12.45 15.19 -9.98
C THR A 40 11.57 16.19 -9.24
N ALA A 41 11.71 17.49 -9.53
CA ALA A 41 10.94 18.50 -8.83
C ALA A 41 9.41 18.25 -8.94
N PRO A 42 8.65 18.40 -7.84
CA PRO A 42 7.22 18.10 -7.85
C PRO A 42 6.45 19.12 -8.68
N ARG A 43 5.41 18.66 -9.37
CA ARG A 43 4.46 19.54 -10.06
C ARG A 43 3.40 20.02 -9.07
N THR A 44 3.22 21.34 -8.99
CA THR A 44 2.24 21.98 -8.10
C THR A 44 0.93 22.35 -8.81
N THR A 45 0.84 22.06 -10.10
CA THR A 45 -0.37 22.18 -10.92
C THR A 45 -0.61 20.88 -11.70
N GLY A 46 -1.87 20.62 -12.05
CA GLY A 46 -2.27 19.41 -12.77
C GLY A 46 -3.56 19.63 -13.55
N SER A 47 -3.93 18.65 -14.38
CA SER A 47 -5.11 18.68 -15.24
C SER A 47 -6.36 18.07 -14.61
N VAL A 48 -6.23 17.38 -13.47
CA VAL A 48 -7.33 16.77 -12.72
C VAL A 48 -7.66 17.67 -11.54
N SER A 49 -8.92 18.07 -11.40
CA SER A 49 -9.36 18.89 -10.27
C SER A 49 -9.40 18.06 -8.97
N LEU A 50 -9.42 18.73 -7.81
CA LEU A 50 -9.58 18.04 -6.53
C LEU A 50 -10.91 17.26 -6.48
N GLU A 51 -11.99 17.88 -6.96
CA GLU A 51 -13.33 17.29 -7.03
C GLU A 51 -13.34 16.04 -7.92
N GLU A 52 -12.68 16.09 -9.07
CA GLU A 52 -12.53 14.94 -9.96
C GLU A 52 -11.73 13.82 -9.29
N ALA A 53 -10.62 14.16 -8.62
CA ALA A 53 -9.80 13.18 -7.90
C ALA A 53 -10.62 12.50 -6.79
N LEU A 54 -11.38 13.26 -6.01
CA LEU A 54 -12.27 12.76 -4.97
C LEU A 54 -13.37 11.84 -5.55
N ALA A 55 -14.01 12.27 -6.65
CA ALA A 55 -15.07 11.50 -7.30
C ALA A 55 -14.57 10.16 -7.83
N LYS A 56 -13.39 10.17 -8.49
CA LYS A 56 -12.77 9.00 -9.12
C LYS A 56 -12.07 8.07 -8.13
N ARG A 57 -11.67 8.54 -6.95
CA ARG A 57 -10.91 7.73 -5.98
C ARG A 57 -11.64 6.43 -5.66
N ARG A 58 -11.01 5.30 -5.97
CA ARG A 58 -11.44 3.93 -5.65
C ARG A 58 -10.24 3.10 -5.23
N SER A 59 -10.49 2.02 -4.49
CA SER A 59 -9.42 1.10 -4.08
C SER A 59 -9.23 0.05 -5.16
N VAL A 60 -8.11 0.12 -5.88
CA VAL A 60 -7.73 -0.84 -6.93
C VAL A 60 -6.79 -1.87 -6.32
N ARG A 61 -7.08 -3.16 -6.54
CA ARG A 61 -6.34 -4.29 -5.92
C ARG A 61 -5.68 -5.23 -6.92
N GLN A 62 -5.91 -5.01 -8.21
CA GLN A 62 -5.30 -5.75 -9.30
C GLN A 62 -4.47 -4.77 -10.12
N PHE A 63 -3.19 -5.09 -10.31
CA PHE A 63 -2.24 -4.19 -10.95
C PHE A 63 -1.58 -4.88 -12.14
N SER A 64 -1.24 -4.10 -13.17
CA SER A 64 -0.33 -4.60 -14.20
C SER A 64 1.10 -4.67 -13.64
N SER A 65 1.97 -5.41 -14.32
CA SER A 65 3.39 -5.50 -13.99
C SER A 65 4.20 -4.25 -14.39
N GLN A 66 3.55 -3.26 -15.02
CA GLN A 66 4.21 -2.04 -15.47
C GLN A 66 4.76 -1.25 -14.28
N ALA A 67 6.07 -1.02 -14.29
CA ALA A 67 6.72 -0.17 -13.30
C ALA A 67 6.25 1.29 -13.41
N LEU A 68 6.11 1.96 -12.26
CA LEU A 68 5.90 3.40 -12.22
C LEU A 68 7.15 4.11 -12.73
N ASN A 69 6.96 5.18 -13.49
CA ASN A 69 8.09 6.01 -13.89
C ASN A 69 8.60 6.86 -12.70
N PRO A 70 9.86 7.35 -12.77
CA PRO A 70 10.46 8.12 -11.67
C PRO A 70 9.68 9.39 -11.28
N ASP A 71 9.02 10.06 -12.24
CA ASP A 71 8.23 11.27 -11.97
C ASP A 71 6.97 10.97 -11.17
N GLN A 72 6.31 9.83 -11.42
CA GLN A 72 5.18 9.37 -10.63
C GLN A 72 5.61 9.07 -9.19
N ILE A 73 6.74 8.37 -9.01
CA ILE A 73 7.29 8.07 -7.68
C ILE A 73 7.62 9.39 -6.94
N SER A 74 8.27 10.33 -7.63
CA SER A 74 8.56 11.66 -7.09
C SER A 74 7.29 12.37 -6.61
N GLN A 75 6.29 12.42 -7.48
CA GLN A 75 5.04 13.12 -7.19
C GLN A 75 4.28 12.47 -6.03
N LEU A 76 4.27 11.13 -5.93
CA LEU A 76 3.67 10.41 -4.80
C LEU A 76 4.40 10.69 -3.47
N ALA A 77 5.74 10.76 -3.50
CA ALA A 77 6.54 11.11 -2.33
C ALA A 77 6.26 12.54 -1.85
N TRP A 78 6.19 13.49 -2.78
CA TRP A 78 5.83 14.86 -2.46
C TRP A 78 4.38 14.97 -1.96
N ALA A 79 3.41 14.32 -2.59
CA ALA A 79 2.02 14.37 -2.12
C ALA A 79 1.87 13.84 -0.68
N GLY A 80 2.58 12.76 -0.33
CA GLY A 80 2.54 12.20 1.02
C GLY A 80 3.21 13.08 2.08
N GLN A 81 4.45 13.52 1.86
CA GLN A 81 5.29 14.16 2.89
C GLN A 81 6.19 15.29 2.37
N GLY A 82 5.91 15.83 1.18
CA GLY A 82 6.70 16.91 0.57
C GLY A 82 6.58 18.22 1.32
N ILE A 83 7.64 19.02 1.27
CA ILE A 83 7.68 20.38 1.85
C ILE A 83 7.03 21.36 0.87
N THR A 84 6.10 22.16 1.37
CA THR A 84 5.37 23.22 0.64
C THR A 84 5.80 24.62 1.04
N GLU A 85 6.37 24.79 2.24
CA GLU A 85 6.97 26.04 2.72
C GLU A 85 8.28 25.71 3.44
N ARG A 86 9.40 26.24 2.94
CA ARG A 86 10.75 25.82 3.37
C ARG A 86 11.21 26.44 4.69
N THR A 87 10.72 27.62 5.05
CA THR A 87 11.17 28.36 6.24
C THR A 87 10.77 27.66 7.53
N GLN A 88 9.53 27.16 7.58
CA GLN A 88 8.96 26.45 8.70
C GLN A 88 8.92 24.93 8.48
N GLY A 89 9.27 24.46 7.27
CA GLY A 89 9.23 23.05 6.90
C GLY A 89 7.81 22.51 6.78
N LEU A 90 6.84 23.35 6.43
CA LEU A 90 5.44 22.92 6.29
C LEU A 90 5.31 21.90 5.17
N ARG A 91 4.45 20.90 5.39
CA ARG A 91 4.28 19.77 4.47
C ARG A 91 2.90 19.75 3.84
N THR A 92 2.76 18.95 2.78
CA THR A 92 1.48 18.66 2.12
C THR A 92 0.44 18.04 3.06
N ALA A 93 0.88 17.31 4.08
CA ALA A 93 0.02 16.77 5.14
C ALA A 93 0.16 17.59 6.44
N PRO A 94 -0.94 17.93 7.13
CA PRO A 94 -0.89 18.60 8.42
C PRO A 94 -0.35 17.66 9.50
N SER A 95 0.35 18.24 10.48
CA SER A 95 0.96 17.50 11.60
C SER A 95 0.76 18.23 12.92
N ALA A 96 0.46 17.48 13.98
CA ALA A 96 0.29 18.04 15.32
C ALA A 96 1.58 18.73 15.79
N GLY A 97 1.49 20.05 15.99
CA GLY A 97 2.63 20.88 16.38
C GLY A 97 3.80 20.88 15.40
N ALA A 98 3.56 20.56 14.13
CA ALA A 98 4.59 20.41 13.09
C ALA A 98 5.70 19.40 13.49
N THR A 99 5.35 18.33 14.21
CA THR A 99 6.31 17.31 14.67
C THR A 99 6.71 16.34 13.57
N TYR A 100 5.85 16.10 12.57
CA TYR A 100 6.07 15.22 11.43
C TYR A 100 6.61 13.82 11.82
N PRO A 101 5.84 13.02 12.59
CA PRO A 101 6.19 11.66 13.01
C PRO A 101 6.15 10.63 11.88
N ILE A 102 5.54 10.94 10.74
CA ILE A 102 5.37 9.98 9.67
C ILE A 102 6.62 9.90 8.77
N THR A 103 7.02 8.67 8.44
CA THR A 103 8.09 8.38 7.47
C THR A 103 7.59 7.40 6.43
N LEU A 104 7.86 7.69 5.16
CA LEU A 104 7.47 6.88 4.02
C LEU A 104 8.64 6.01 3.56
N TYR A 105 8.37 4.72 3.35
CA TYR A 105 9.29 3.79 2.70
C TYR A 105 8.67 3.29 1.40
N PHE A 106 9.39 3.47 0.30
CA PHE A 106 9.03 3.03 -1.04
C PHE A 106 9.65 1.66 -1.28
N VAL A 107 8.82 0.68 -1.61
CA VAL A 107 9.22 -0.71 -1.79
C VAL A 107 8.85 -1.14 -3.21
N SER A 108 9.86 -1.51 -3.98
CA SER A 108 9.73 -1.99 -5.37
C SER A 108 10.58 -3.23 -5.59
N ALA A 109 10.63 -3.73 -6.83
CA ALA A 109 11.53 -4.81 -7.22
C ALA A 109 13.02 -4.48 -6.95
N ASP A 110 13.38 -3.21 -6.95
CA ASP A 110 14.77 -2.76 -6.80
C ASP A 110 15.23 -2.76 -5.34
N GLY A 111 14.30 -2.64 -4.38
CA GLY A 111 14.64 -2.52 -2.98
C GLY A 111 13.64 -1.74 -2.14
N VAL A 112 14.13 -1.33 -0.97
CA VAL A 112 13.42 -0.52 0.02
C VAL A 112 14.14 0.81 0.16
N PHE A 113 13.41 1.89 -0.05
CA PHE A 113 13.94 3.24 -0.05
C PHE A 113 13.18 4.13 0.93
N ARG A 114 13.88 4.83 1.80
CA ARG A 114 13.28 5.80 2.71
C ARG A 114 13.22 7.17 2.05
N TYR A 115 12.05 7.80 2.07
CA TYR A 115 11.92 9.18 1.59
C TYR A 115 12.52 10.18 2.56
N ARG A 116 13.30 11.12 2.01
CA ARG A 116 13.92 12.25 2.71
C ARG A 116 13.29 13.55 2.20
N PRO A 117 12.35 14.17 2.96
CA PRO A 117 11.63 15.36 2.50
C PRO A 117 12.50 16.59 2.26
N GLU A 118 13.54 16.79 3.07
CA GLU A 118 14.42 17.98 3.00
C GLU A 118 15.18 18.03 1.67
N GLU A 119 15.76 16.91 1.26
CA GLU A 119 16.48 16.77 0.00
C GLU A 119 15.57 16.42 -1.17
N HIS A 120 14.31 16.10 -0.91
CA HIS A 120 13.39 15.50 -1.87
C HIS A 120 14.06 14.33 -2.61
N ALA A 121 14.46 13.31 -1.85
CA ALA A 121 15.25 12.19 -2.35
C ALA A 121 14.83 10.86 -1.70
N LEU A 122 15.18 9.75 -2.35
CA LEU A 122 15.03 8.40 -1.82
C LEU A 122 16.41 7.87 -1.39
N GLU A 123 16.51 7.42 -0.14
CA GLU A 123 17.71 6.79 0.42
C GLU A 123 17.51 5.27 0.49
N GLU A 124 18.39 4.51 -0.15
CA GLU A 124 18.34 3.05 -0.11
C GLU A 124 18.60 2.53 1.32
N VAL A 125 17.68 1.68 1.80
CA VAL A 125 17.71 1.04 3.13
C VAL A 125 18.03 -0.45 3.02
N ALA A 126 17.46 -1.10 2.01
CA ALA A 126 17.69 -2.50 1.70
C ALA A 126 17.60 -2.70 0.18
N ASN A 127 18.35 -3.68 -0.32
CA ASN A 127 18.29 -4.12 -1.71
C ASN A 127 17.37 -5.34 -1.85
N GLY A 128 16.86 -5.53 -3.07
CA GLY A 128 16.06 -6.70 -3.44
C GLY A 128 14.58 -6.57 -3.14
N ASP A 129 13.79 -7.36 -3.85
CA ASP A 129 12.34 -7.33 -3.78
C ASP A 129 11.82 -8.00 -2.51
N VAL A 130 11.22 -7.22 -1.61
CA VAL A 130 10.62 -7.71 -0.36
C VAL A 130 9.09 -7.66 -0.37
N ARG A 131 8.46 -7.32 -1.51
CA ARG A 131 6.99 -7.15 -1.59
C ARG A 131 6.23 -8.41 -1.21
N ALA A 132 6.71 -9.57 -1.65
CA ALA A 132 6.13 -10.86 -1.27
C ALA A 132 6.35 -11.20 0.22
N ALA A 133 7.50 -10.82 0.79
CA ALA A 133 7.79 -11.08 2.21
C ALA A 133 6.96 -10.20 3.17
N MET A 134 6.54 -9.02 2.70
CA MET A 134 5.59 -8.16 3.42
C MET A 134 4.15 -8.64 3.31
N ALA A 135 3.83 -9.46 2.30
CA ALA A 135 2.47 -9.90 2.01
C ALA A 135 1.95 -10.77 3.16
N GLY A 136 0.90 -10.29 3.83
CA GLY A 136 0.23 -10.98 4.91
C GLY A 136 -1.06 -11.64 4.41
N THR A 137 -2.18 -11.30 5.06
CA THR A 137 -3.52 -11.79 4.69
C THR A 137 -4.20 -10.91 3.63
N ASP A 138 -3.43 -10.22 2.79
CA ASP A 138 -3.92 -9.22 1.81
C ASP A 138 -4.27 -9.84 0.44
N GLY A 139 -4.31 -11.16 0.36
CA GLY A 139 -4.59 -11.90 -0.88
C GLY A 139 -3.51 -11.73 -1.96
N GLY A 140 -2.28 -11.33 -1.59
CA GLY A 140 -1.19 -11.13 -2.55
C GLY A 140 -1.17 -9.76 -3.24
N THR A 141 -2.03 -8.83 -2.79
CA THR A 141 -2.14 -7.47 -3.36
C THR A 141 -0.78 -6.75 -3.34
N MET A 142 -0.10 -6.70 -2.18
CA MET A 142 1.22 -6.10 -2.02
C MET A 142 2.29 -6.77 -2.88
N ALA A 143 2.23 -8.10 -3.01
CA ALA A 143 3.18 -8.86 -3.82
C ALA A 143 3.06 -8.55 -5.32
N SER A 144 1.84 -8.30 -5.81
CA SER A 144 1.56 -8.02 -7.23
C SER A 144 1.78 -6.56 -7.63
N ALA A 145 1.64 -5.60 -6.70
CA ALA A 145 1.75 -4.18 -7.01
C ALA A 145 3.19 -3.77 -7.35
N PRO A 146 3.45 -3.05 -8.45
CA PRO A 146 4.80 -2.60 -8.84
C PRO A 146 5.46 -1.69 -7.80
N LEU A 147 4.68 -0.99 -6.99
CA LEU A 147 5.14 -0.18 -5.88
C LEU A 147 4.27 -0.41 -4.63
N SER A 148 4.89 -0.47 -3.47
CA SER A 148 4.22 -0.32 -2.17
C SER A 148 4.84 0.84 -1.39
N ILE A 149 4.02 1.71 -0.80
CA ILE A 149 4.47 2.75 0.13
C ILE A 149 4.08 2.35 1.55
N VAL A 150 5.06 2.01 2.37
CA VAL A 150 4.87 1.74 3.80
C VAL A 150 4.85 3.08 4.55
N VAL A 151 3.71 3.39 5.15
CA VAL A 151 3.50 4.57 5.99
C VAL A 151 3.78 4.17 7.43
N THR A 152 4.88 4.69 7.97
CA THR A 152 5.32 4.40 9.34
C THR A 152 5.16 5.63 10.22
N GLY A 153 4.95 5.46 11.52
CA GLY A 153 4.85 6.56 12.46
C GLY A 153 5.64 6.33 13.74
N SER A 154 6.20 7.41 14.29
CA SER A 154 6.86 7.39 15.59
C SER A 154 6.05 8.15 16.64
N ALA A 155 5.30 7.42 17.47
CA ALA A 155 4.55 8.02 18.56
C ALA A 155 5.46 8.69 19.60
N ALA A 156 6.70 8.20 19.77
CA ALA A 156 7.69 8.80 20.66
C ALA A 156 7.99 10.26 20.30
N LYS A 157 8.13 10.56 18.99
CA LYS A 157 8.38 11.92 18.49
C LYS A 157 7.24 12.88 18.84
N VAL A 158 6.00 12.39 18.84
CA VAL A 158 4.82 13.20 19.19
C VAL A 158 4.66 13.32 20.71
N ALA A 159 5.05 12.29 21.46
CA ALA A 159 4.91 12.23 22.91
C ALA A 159 5.73 13.28 23.67
N GLU A 160 6.82 13.77 23.08
CA GLU A 160 7.62 14.88 23.61
C GLU A 160 6.75 16.12 23.92
N ARG A 161 5.72 16.36 23.10
CA ARG A 161 4.82 17.51 23.25
C ARG A 161 3.42 17.14 23.71
N PHE A 162 2.91 15.99 23.25
CA PHE A 162 1.51 15.61 23.40
C PHE A 162 1.30 14.30 24.17
N ARG A 163 2.31 13.81 24.91
CA ARG A 163 2.25 12.67 25.83
C ARG A 163 1.21 11.57 25.49
N GLN A 164 0.02 11.62 26.11
CA GLN A 164 -0.98 10.54 26.03
C GLN A 164 -1.71 10.53 24.68
N GLU A 165 -1.84 11.68 24.03
CA GLU A 165 -2.51 11.88 22.74
C GLU A 165 -1.59 11.55 21.54
N ALA A 166 -0.31 11.27 21.81
CA ALA A 166 0.71 11.03 20.79
C ALA A 166 0.31 9.96 19.77
N ARG A 167 -0.25 8.84 20.23
CA ARG A 167 -0.72 7.76 19.35
C ARG A 167 -1.86 8.24 18.46
N THR A 168 -2.83 8.96 19.03
CA THR A 168 -3.99 9.48 18.29
C THR A 168 -3.54 10.42 17.18
N TYR A 169 -2.68 11.40 17.48
CA TYR A 169 -2.19 12.33 16.47
C TYR A 169 -1.34 11.65 15.40
N THR A 170 -0.53 10.66 15.78
CA THR A 170 0.25 9.87 14.80
C THR A 170 -0.69 9.15 13.81
N LEU A 171 -1.78 8.55 14.29
CA LEU A 171 -2.74 7.85 13.43
C LEU A 171 -3.53 8.80 12.53
N LEU A 172 -3.95 9.96 13.05
CA LEU A 172 -4.62 10.99 12.25
C LEU A 172 -3.72 11.45 11.10
N GLU A 173 -2.45 11.72 11.38
CA GLU A 173 -1.49 12.12 10.36
C GLU A 173 -1.25 11.02 9.32
N ALA A 174 -1.12 9.76 9.76
CA ALA A 174 -1.01 8.64 8.83
C ALA A 174 -2.20 8.58 7.85
N GLY A 175 -3.41 8.88 8.33
CA GLY A 175 -4.62 9.01 7.51
C GLY A 175 -4.53 10.14 6.49
N HIS A 176 -4.13 11.35 6.90
CA HIS A 176 -3.96 12.49 5.99
C HIS A 176 -2.94 12.19 4.88
N VAL A 177 -1.78 11.67 5.27
CA VAL A 177 -0.69 11.30 4.35
C VAL A 177 -1.16 10.25 3.35
N THR A 178 -1.83 9.21 3.84
CA THR A 178 -2.35 8.13 3.00
C THR A 178 -3.39 8.68 2.02
N GLN A 179 -4.30 9.54 2.46
CA GLN A 179 -5.31 10.11 1.58
C GLN A 179 -4.71 11.01 0.50
N ASN A 180 -3.69 11.81 0.81
CA ASN A 180 -2.96 12.58 -0.20
C ASN A 180 -2.35 11.67 -1.27
N ILE A 181 -1.72 10.57 -0.87
CA ILE A 181 -1.13 9.57 -1.79
C ILE A 181 -2.22 8.96 -2.69
N LEU A 182 -3.37 8.59 -2.12
CA LEU A 182 -4.48 8.00 -2.87
C LEU A 182 -5.06 8.98 -3.91
N LEU A 183 -5.24 10.25 -3.55
CA LEU A 183 -5.72 11.27 -4.49
C LEU A 183 -4.68 11.58 -5.57
N GLN A 184 -3.40 11.67 -5.18
CA GLN A 184 -2.32 11.88 -6.15
C GLN A 184 -2.19 10.72 -7.14
N ALA A 185 -2.39 9.47 -6.69
CA ALA A 185 -2.43 8.31 -7.57
C ALA A 185 -3.52 8.44 -8.64
N VAL A 186 -4.73 8.88 -8.27
CA VAL A 186 -5.81 9.17 -9.23
C VAL A 186 -5.39 10.23 -10.26
N CYS A 187 -4.76 11.32 -9.81
CA CYS A 187 -4.28 12.37 -10.73
C CYS A 187 -3.15 11.90 -11.67
N LEU A 188 -2.48 10.80 -11.34
CA LEU A 188 -1.42 10.17 -12.13
C LEU A 188 -1.91 8.98 -12.97
N ASP A 189 -3.23 8.76 -13.01
CA ASP A 189 -3.88 7.62 -13.65
C ASP A 189 -3.38 6.25 -13.12
N LEU A 190 -3.16 6.19 -11.81
CA LEU A 190 -2.74 5.00 -11.08
C LEU A 190 -3.87 4.48 -10.19
N GLY A 191 -3.95 3.15 -10.08
CA GLY A 191 -4.69 2.48 -9.03
C GLY A 191 -3.91 2.46 -7.72
N ALA A 192 -4.62 2.55 -6.60
CA ALA A 192 -4.03 2.39 -5.28
C ALA A 192 -5.01 1.78 -4.27
N VAL A 193 -4.50 1.11 -3.25
CA VAL A 193 -5.29 0.59 -2.13
C VAL A 193 -4.53 0.73 -0.81
N PRO A 194 -5.15 1.35 0.22
CA PRO A 194 -4.59 1.35 1.57
C PRO A 194 -4.90 0.03 2.29
N ILE A 195 -3.90 -0.55 2.92
CA ILE A 195 -3.96 -1.83 3.65
C ILE A 195 -3.56 -1.57 5.10
N GLY A 196 -4.52 -1.75 6.01
CA GLY A 196 -4.31 -1.60 7.47
C GLY A 196 -4.18 -2.92 8.23
N GLY A 197 -4.64 -4.04 7.64
CA GLY A 197 -4.48 -5.39 8.19
C GLY A 197 -3.07 -5.92 7.96
N LEU A 198 -2.11 -5.41 8.73
CA LEU A 198 -0.68 -5.69 8.55
C LEU A 198 -0.16 -6.67 9.60
N ASP A 199 0.65 -7.64 9.18
CA ASP A 199 1.64 -8.23 10.07
C ASP A 199 2.77 -7.21 10.26
N LYS A 200 2.67 -6.44 11.35
CA LYS A 200 3.62 -5.36 11.63
C LYS A 200 5.05 -5.87 11.78
N ARG A 201 5.24 -7.10 12.25
CA ARG A 201 6.57 -7.69 12.45
C ARG A 201 7.19 -8.02 11.10
N LEU A 202 6.47 -8.70 10.22
CA LEU A 202 6.94 -9.03 8.87
C LEU A 202 7.29 -7.76 8.07
N VAL A 203 6.43 -6.75 8.09
CA VAL A 203 6.69 -5.47 7.42
C VAL A 203 7.93 -4.78 7.99
N SER A 204 8.07 -4.75 9.32
CA SER A 204 9.20 -4.10 9.99
C SER A 204 10.54 -4.76 9.68
N GLU A 205 10.59 -6.09 9.76
CA GLU A 205 11.79 -6.89 9.49
C GLU A 205 12.18 -6.82 8.01
N SER A 206 11.22 -7.03 7.10
CA SER A 206 11.45 -7.06 5.65
C SER A 206 11.94 -5.70 5.13
N CYS A 207 11.34 -4.61 5.61
CA CYS A 207 11.72 -3.25 5.21
C CYS A 207 12.89 -2.68 6.01
N ARG A 208 13.42 -3.40 7.00
CA ARG A 208 14.46 -2.92 7.93
C ARG A 208 14.11 -1.55 8.51
N LEU A 209 12.85 -1.41 8.95
CA LEU A 209 12.34 -0.14 9.46
C LEU A 209 13.17 0.33 10.66
N ALA A 210 13.33 1.66 10.78
CA ALA A 210 14.01 2.24 11.93
C ALA A 210 13.30 1.86 13.25
N ARG A 211 14.08 1.67 14.32
CA ARG A 211 13.51 1.41 15.65
C ARG A 211 12.59 2.55 16.08
N GLY A 212 11.44 2.20 16.66
CA GLY A 212 10.44 3.17 17.10
C GLY A 212 9.59 3.78 15.99
N HIS A 213 9.65 3.21 14.77
CA HIS A 213 8.72 3.49 13.68
C HIS A 213 7.81 2.29 13.46
N ASP A 214 6.55 2.43 13.83
CA ASP A 214 5.57 1.37 13.63
C ASP A 214 4.97 1.49 12.23
N PRO A 215 4.82 0.39 11.47
CA PRO A 215 4.03 0.41 10.24
C PRO A 215 2.54 0.60 10.59
N LEU A 216 1.91 1.58 9.94
CA LEU A 216 0.53 2.00 10.18
C LEU A 216 -0.37 1.70 8.99
N TYR A 217 0.15 1.92 7.78
CA TYR A 217 -0.46 1.53 6.51
C TYR A 217 0.58 1.01 5.55
N VAL A 218 0.15 0.16 4.62
CA VAL A 218 0.83 -0.03 3.33
C VAL A 218 -0.12 0.43 2.23
N VAL A 219 0.36 1.25 1.31
CA VAL A 219 -0.39 1.64 0.11
C VAL A 219 0.21 0.89 -1.07
N ALA A 220 -0.50 -0.11 -1.58
CA ALA A 220 -0.12 -0.79 -2.83
C ALA A 220 -0.57 0.08 -4.01
N ILE A 221 0.33 0.31 -4.98
CA ILE A 221 0.14 1.26 -6.08
C ILE A 221 0.65 0.64 -7.38
N GLY A 222 -0.11 0.84 -8.45
CA GLY A 222 0.25 0.37 -9.79
C GLY A 222 -0.71 0.93 -10.83
N TYR A 223 -0.36 0.75 -12.10
CA TYR A 223 -1.39 0.82 -13.13
C TYR A 223 -2.42 -0.26 -12.85
N ALA A 224 -3.71 0.09 -12.93
CA ALA A 224 -4.75 -0.93 -12.83
C ALA A 224 -4.42 -2.02 -13.85
N ALA A 225 -4.53 -3.29 -13.45
CA ALA A 225 -4.48 -4.37 -14.42
C ALA A 225 -5.54 -4.01 -15.48
N SER A 226 -5.13 -3.93 -16.74
CA SER A 226 -6.11 -3.94 -17.82
C SER A 226 -7.00 -5.13 -17.51
N GLN A 227 -8.28 -4.89 -17.24
CA GLN A 227 -9.21 -5.85 -17.79
C GLN A 227 -8.93 -5.74 -19.28
N ASP A 228 -8.38 -6.80 -19.87
CA ASP A 228 -8.53 -7.00 -21.29
C ASP A 228 -10.05 -7.10 -21.54
N VAL A 229 -10.71 -5.95 -21.58
CA VAL A 229 -11.58 -5.65 -22.69
C VAL A 229 -10.63 -5.72 -23.86
N GLN A 230 -10.66 -6.84 -24.59
CA GLN A 230 -10.18 -6.87 -25.95
C GLN A 230 -10.87 -5.73 -26.70
N SER A 231 -10.25 -4.56 -26.70
CA SER A 231 -10.39 -3.56 -27.74
C SER A 231 -9.58 -4.03 -28.95
N GLY A 232 -9.87 -5.25 -29.39
CA GLY A 232 -9.67 -5.57 -30.78
C GLY A 232 -10.62 -4.67 -31.57
N GLN A 233 -10.09 -3.91 -32.51
CA GLN A 233 -10.80 -3.87 -33.79
C GLN A 233 -11.17 -5.32 -34.14
N PRO A 234 -12.35 -5.59 -34.74
CA PRO A 234 -12.67 -6.92 -35.21
C PRO A 234 -11.66 -7.32 -36.29
N GLY A 235 -10.53 -7.87 -35.85
CA GLY A 235 -9.72 -8.79 -36.61
C GLY A 235 -10.58 -10.03 -36.75
N ASP A 236 -11.11 -10.16 -37.96
CA ASP A 236 -11.66 -11.35 -38.58
C ASP A 236 -11.28 -12.65 -37.83
N GLY A 237 -12.16 -13.11 -36.94
CA GLY A 237 -11.85 -14.19 -36.01
C GLY A 237 -12.90 -14.48 -34.93
N THR A 238 -13.86 -13.58 -34.69
CA THR A 238 -15.01 -13.87 -33.82
C THR A 238 -15.97 -14.82 -34.53
N SER A 239 -15.75 -16.12 -34.36
CA SER A 239 -16.89 -17.04 -34.39
C SER A 239 -17.74 -16.68 -33.17
N ALA A 240 -18.80 -15.89 -33.39
CA ALA A 240 -19.79 -15.62 -32.36
C ALA A 240 -20.22 -16.96 -31.77
N VAL A 241 -20.01 -17.17 -30.47
CA VAL A 241 -20.36 -18.42 -29.81
C VAL A 241 -21.85 -18.38 -29.48
N THR A 242 -22.66 -18.34 -30.53
CA THR A 242 -24.12 -18.26 -30.43
C THR A 242 -24.69 -19.59 -29.96
N GLY A 243 -25.58 -19.54 -28.97
CA GLY A 243 -26.34 -20.71 -28.51
C GLY A 243 -25.71 -21.50 -27.36
N LYS A 244 -24.60 -21.06 -26.78
CA LYS A 244 -24.07 -21.62 -25.53
C LYS A 244 -24.91 -21.19 -24.34
N ARG A 245 -24.98 -22.04 -23.32
CA ARG A 245 -25.80 -21.81 -22.11
C ARG A 245 -24.92 -21.81 -20.87
N ALA A 246 -25.04 -20.79 -20.03
CA ALA A 246 -24.33 -20.70 -18.75
C ALA A 246 -25.31 -20.62 -17.58
N LEU A 247 -25.02 -21.36 -16.52
CA LEU A 247 -25.71 -21.31 -15.23
C LEU A 247 -24.93 -20.44 -14.26
N LEU A 248 -25.54 -19.37 -13.75
CA LEU A 248 -24.99 -18.54 -12.70
C LEU A 248 -25.65 -18.91 -11.38
N ILE A 249 -24.85 -19.43 -10.45
CA ILE A 249 -25.26 -19.75 -9.08
C ILE A 249 -25.06 -18.50 -8.22
N VAL A 250 -26.17 -17.91 -7.80
CA VAL A 250 -26.18 -16.61 -7.11
C VAL A 250 -26.62 -16.80 -5.65
N PRO A 251 -25.83 -16.31 -4.68
CA PRO A 251 -26.21 -16.29 -3.27
C PRO A 251 -27.51 -15.52 -3.06
N SER A 252 -28.35 -16.04 -2.15
CA SER A 252 -29.67 -15.46 -1.92
C SER A 252 -29.63 -14.06 -1.28
N GLN A 253 -28.49 -13.65 -0.71
CA GLN A 253 -28.22 -12.35 -0.12
C GLN A 253 -26.75 -11.96 -0.29
N ALA A 254 -26.46 -10.66 -0.31
CA ALA A 254 -25.12 -10.09 -0.25
C ALA A 254 -24.12 -10.72 -1.25
N TYR A 255 -24.56 -10.94 -2.49
CA TYR A 255 -23.66 -11.27 -3.59
C TYR A 255 -22.81 -10.05 -3.99
N SER A 256 -21.66 -10.31 -4.61
CA SER A 256 -20.81 -9.28 -5.21
C SER A 256 -21.44 -8.74 -6.49
N ASP A 257 -21.92 -7.48 -6.46
CA ASP A 257 -22.57 -6.83 -7.61
C ASP A 257 -21.62 -6.76 -8.82
N GLU A 258 -20.35 -6.44 -8.57
CA GLU A 258 -19.34 -6.35 -9.63
C GLU A 258 -19.12 -7.72 -10.31
N GLU A 259 -19.08 -8.79 -9.52
CA GLU A 259 -18.87 -10.15 -10.01
C GLU A 259 -20.09 -10.63 -10.81
N LEU A 260 -21.31 -10.42 -10.30
CA LEU A 260 -22.54 -10.83 -10.99
C LEU A 260 -22.73 -10.03 -12.29
N PHE A 261 -22.80 -8.70 -12.21
CA PHE A 261 -23.14 -7.87 -13.36
C PHE A 261 -21.99 -7.77 -14.36
N GLY A 262 -20.74 -7.88 -13.90
CA GLY A 262 -19.57 -8.03 -14.78
C GLY A 262 -19.69 -9.29 -15.63
N THR A 263 -19.89 -10.44 -14.97
CA THR A 263 -20.04 -11.75 -15.62
C THR A 263 -21.22 -11.78 -16.60
N MET A 264 -22.39 -11.29 -16.17
CA MET A 264 -23.58 -11.26 -17.03
C MET A 264 -23.33 -10.47 -18.32
N ARG A 265 -22.80 -9.25 -18.21
CA ARG A 265 -22.52 -8.41 -19.38
C ARG A 265 -21.54 -9.07 -20.35
N MET A 266 -20.49 -9.70 -19.84
CA MET A 266 -19.48 -10.37 -20.69
C MET A 266 -20.08 -11.55 -21.46
N LEU A 267 -20.87 -12.39 -20.78
CA LEU A 267 -21.46 -13.57 -21.39
C LEU A 267 -22.60 -13.23 -22.36
N GLU A 268 -23.44 -12.26 -22.00
CA GLU A 268 -24.51 -11.76 -22.88
C GLU A 268 -23.92 -11.13 -24.15
N ALA A 269 -22.85 -10.33 -24.03
CA ALA A 269 -22.15 -9.77 -25.18
C ALA A 269 -21.54 -10.85 -26.10
N ALA A 270 -21.17 -12.00 -25.55
CA ALA A 270 -20.70 -13.16 -26.30
C ALA A 270 -21.83 -14.02 -26.91
N GLY A 271 -23.11 -13.68 -26.68
CA GLY A 271 -24.27 -14.42 -27.17
C GLY A 271 -24.61 -15.67 -26.36
N VAL A 272 -24.12 -15.77 -25.12
CA VAL A 272 -24.40 -16.88 -24.20
C VAL A 272 -25.74 -16.65 -23.51
N GLN A 273 -26.59 -17.67 -23.50
CA GLN A 273 -27.86 -17.65 -22.77
C GLN A 273 -27.62 -17.90 -21.28
N LEU A 274 -28.07 -16.97 -20.45
CA LEU A 274 -27.87 -17.04 -19.00
C LEU A 274 -29.09 -17.60 -18.28
N THR A 275 -28.86 -18.48 -17.32
CA THR A 275 -29.86 -18.90 -16.33
C THR A 275 -29.32 -18.59 -14.94
N LEU A 276 -30.08 -17.84 -14.14
CA LEU A 276 -29.75 -17.60 -12.74
C LEU A 276 -30.45 -18.66 -11.89
N ALA A 277 -29.70 -19.25 -10.97
CA ALA A 277 -30.24 -20.15 -9.95
C ALA A 277 -29.72 -19.75 -8.57
N GLY A 278 -30.62 -19.68 -7.59
CA GLY A 278 -30.30 -19.49 -6.19
C GLY A 278 -30.78 -20.65 -5.33
N SER A 279 -30.47 -20.61 -4.03
CA SER A 279 -31.01 -21.56 -3.05
C SER A 279 -32.54 -21.45 -2.90
N ARG A 280 -33.13 -20.33 -3.33
CA ARG A 280 -34.59 -20.08 -3.40
C ARG A 280 -34.92 -19.23 -4.62
N ALA A 281 -36.14 -19.37 -5.14
CA ALA A 281 -36.66 -18.48 -6.18
C ALA A 281 -37.02 -17.11 -5.57
N GLY A 282 -36.94 -16.07 -6.38
CA GLY A 282 -37.29 -14.70 -6.03
C GLY A 282 -36.12 -13.73 -6.09
N VAL A 283 -36.34 -12.57 -5.47
CA VAL A 283 -35.43 -11.42 -5.53
C VAL A 283 -34.21 -11.64 -4.64
N MET A 284 -33.02 -11.48 -5.24
CA MET A 284 -31.71 -11.54 -4.58
C MET A 284 -31.09 -10.13 -4.60
N ARG A 285 -30.47 -9.74 -3.48
CA ARG A 285 -29.90 -8.40 -3.31
C ARG A 285 -28.39 -8.47 -3.10
N GLY A 286 -27.65 -7.66 -3.86
CA GLY A 286 -26.19 -7.52 -3.79
C GLY A 286 -25.73 -6.62 -2.66
N MET A 287 -24.43 -6.65 -2.35
CA MET A 287 -23.79 -5.84 -1.31
C MET A 287 -23.87 -4.33 -1.57
N SER A 288 -23.96 -3.92 -2.84
CA SER A 288 -24.02 -2.54 -3.30
C SER A 288 -25.44 -2.13 -3.70
N GLY A 289 -26.45 -2.94 -3.36
CA GLY A 289 -27.86 -2.65 -3.63
C GLY A 289 -28.39 -3.11 -4.99
N GLY A 290 -27.58 -3.81 -5.79
CA GLY A 290 -28.04 -4.47 -7.01
C GLY A 290 -29.14 -5.49 -6.73
N VAL A 291 -30.03 -5.67 -7.70
CA VAL A 291 -31.20 -6.55 -7.56
C VAL A 291 -31.31 -7.42 -8.80
N VAL A 292 -31.42 -8.73 -8.58
CA VAL A 292 -31.73 -9.71 -9.63
C VAL A 292 -32.81 -10.66 -9.16
N GLU A 293 -33.53 -11.27 -10.10
CA GLU A 293 -34.57 -12.25 -9.81
C GLU A 293 -34.12 -13.62 -10.32
N SER A 294 -34.11 -14.62 -9.42
CA SER A 294 -33.97 -16.02 -9.82
C SER A 294 -35.36 -16.63 -10.00
N ARG A 295 -35.65 -17.15 -11.19
CA ARG A 295 -36.89 -17.90 -11.46
C ARG A 295 -36.74 -19.40 -11.27
N VAL A 296 -35.51 -19.87 -11.08
CA VAL A 296 -35.16 -21.29 -10.97
C VAL A 296 -34.36 -21.50 -9.69
N THR A 297 -34.52 -22.64 -9.04
CA THR A 297 -33.76 -23.02 -7.83
C THR A 297 -32.68 -24.05 -8.15
N LEU A 298 -31.67 -24.17 -7.28
CA LEU A 298 -30.56 -25.13 -7.47
C LEU A 298 -31.00 -26.58 -7.64
N ASN A 299 -32.13 -26.98 -7.04
CA ASN A 299 -32.71 -28.33 -7.21
C ASN A 299 -33.49 -28.54 -8.52
N GLN A 300 -33.73 -27.47 -9.30
CA GLN A 300 -34.44 -27.50 -10.58
C GLN A 300 -33.49 -27.45 -11.79
N VAL A 301 -32.19 -27.27 -11.56
CA VAL A 301 -31.17 -27.22 -12.61
C VAL A 301 -30.29 -28.45 -12.57
N ARG A 302 -29.85 -28.92 -13.73
CA ARG A 302 -28.81 -29.94 -13.85
C ARG A 302 -27.60 -29.32 -14.53
N ALA A 303 -26.42 -29.45 -13.93
CA ALA A 303 -25.20 -28.85 -14.46
C ALA A 303 -24.91 -29.31 -15.91
N ALA A 304 -25.26 -30.55 -16.26
CA ALA A 304 -25.09 -31.10 -17.61
C ALA A 304 -25.94 -30.41 -18.70
N ASP A 305 -26.96 -29.61 -18.33
CA ASP A 305 -27.77 -28.85 -19.29
C ASP A 305 -27.10 -27.53 -19.73
N PHE A 306 -25.88 -27.24 -19.23
CA PHE A 306 -25.14 -26.01 -19.45
C PHE A 306 -23.71 -26.28 -19.90
N ASP A 307 -23.16 -25.38 -20.72
CA ASP A 307 -21.76 -25.42 -21.16
C ASP A 307 -20.82 -24.86 -20.08
N ALA A 308 -21.33 -24.06 -19.15
CA ALA A 308 -20.58 -23.51 -18.03
C ALA A 308 -21.47 -23.36 -16.78
N VAL A 309 -20.86 -23.57 -15.60
CA VAL A 309 -21.46 -23.28 -14.30
C VAL A 309 -20.54 -22.31 -13.57
N ILE A 310 -21.09 -21.17 -13.15
CA ILE A 310 -20.33 -20.07 -12.56
C ILE A 310 -20.92 -19.77 -11.18
N PHE A 311 -20.06 -19.72 -10.17
CA PHE A 311 -20.45 -19.39 -8.80
C PHE A 311 -20.12 -17.94 -8.53
N ILE A 312 -21.11 -17.18 -8.08
CA ILE A 312 -20.94 -15.78 -7.69
C ILE A 312 -20.61 -15.72 -6.20
N GLY A 313 -19.54 -15.03 -5.84
CA GLY A 313 -19.17 -14.78 -4.44
C GLY A 313 -20.23 -13.99 -3.67
N GLY A 314 -20.47 -14.38 -2.41
CA GLY A 314 -21.41 -13.72 -1.50
C GLY A 314 -21.74 -14.57 -0.28
N TYR A 315 -22.70 -14.11 0.53
CA TYR A 315 -23.19 -14.83 1.71
C TYR A 315 -24.47 -15.61 1.39
N GLY A 316 -24.38 -16.93 1.24
CA GLY A 316 -25.57 -17.79 1.10
C GLY A 316 -25.34 -19.10 0.38
#